data_AF-A0AAP0X837-F1
#
_entry.id   AF-A0AAP0X837-F1
#
_cell.length_a   1.000
_cell.length_b   1.000
_cell.length_c   1.000
_cell.angle_alpha   90.00
_cell.angle_beta   90.00
_cell.angle_gamma   90.00
#
_symmetry.space_group_name_H-M   'P 1'
#
loop_
_entity.id
_entity.type
_entity.pdbx_description
1 polymer ?
#
loop_
_entity_poly.entity_id
_entity_poly.type
_entity_poly.pdbx_seq_one_letter_code
_entity_poly.pdbx_strand_id
1 'polypeptide(L)'
;MGSDHEHIVMLPFMAQGHLIPFLALARQIQKRTGFTITIANTPLNIQYLRNTISTTSEPSNIRLAELPFSSSDHGLTPNTENTEILPLHQIVDLFQSSVSLQAPLSPPRL
;
A
#
# COMPACT_ATOMS: atom_id res chain seq x y z
N MET A 1 0.73 16.43 -29.01
CA MET A 1 1.37 16.90 -27.75
C MET A 1 0.88 15.97 -26.67
N GLY A 2 1.75 15.09 -26.16
CA GLY A 2 1.36 14.07 -25.20
C GLY A 2 0.90 14.74 -23.91
N SER A 3 -0.30 14.42 -23.43
CA SER A 3 -0.67 14.79 -22.07
C SER A 3 0.19 13.95 -21.14
N ASP A 4 1.08 14.59 -20.38
CA ASP A 4 1.75 13.94 -19.26
C ASP A 4 0.64 13.44 -18.32
N HIS A 5 0.47 12.12 -18.26
CA HIS A 5 -0.50 11.50 -17.36
C HIS A 5 0.09 11.57 -15.95
N GLU A 6 -0.40 12.53 -15.16
CA GLU A 6 0.00 12.69 -13.76
C GLU A 6 -0.14 11.36 -13.00
N HIS A 7 0.86 11.05 -12.19
CA HIS A 7 0.97 9.79 -11.46
C HIS A 7 1.15 10.04 -9.97
N ILE A 8 0.19 9.57 -9.18
CA ILE A 8 0.25 9.61 -7.72
C ILE A 8 0.67 8.24 -7.18
N VAL A 9 1.69 8.24 -6.34
CA VAL A 9 2.04 7.09 -5.49
C VAL A 9 1.51 7.34 -4.09
N MET A 10 0.66 6.44 -3.61
CA MET A 10 0.13 6.43 -2.25
C MET A 10 0.86 5.38 -1.42
N LEU A 11 1.29 5.79 -0.24
CA LEU A 11 1.96 4.92 0.73
C LEU A 11 1.17 4.94 2.06
N PRO A 12 0.00 4.27 2.13
CA PRO A 12 -0.75 4.18 3.38
C PRO A 12 0.07 3.44 4.44
N PHE A 13 -0.11 3.83 5.70
CA PHE A 13 0.47 3.07 6.80
C PHE A 13 -0.10 1.65 6.86
N MET A 14 0.68 0.72 7.40
CA MET A 14 0.40 -0.73 7.52
C MET A 14 -0.68 -1.02 8.59
N ALA A 15 -1.85 -0.42 8.45
CA ALA A 15 -2.98 -0.60 9.35
C ALA A 15 -4.28 -0.65 8.53
N GLN A 16 -5.21 -1.53 8.90
CA GLN A 16 -6.46 -1.71 8.16
C GLN A 16 -7.25 -0.39 8.02
N GLY A 17 -7.27 0.41 9.09
CA GLY A 17 -7.87 1.75 9.12
C GLY A 17 -7.20 2.79 8.21
N HIS A 18 -6.05 2.47 7.61
CA HIS A 18 -5.38 3.29 6.59
C HIS A 18 -5.55 2.69 5.19
N LEU A 19 -5.46 1.35 5.04
CA LEU A 19 -5.54 0.68 3.73
C LEU A 19 -6.86 0.92 3.01
N ILE A 20 -8.00 0.68 3.67
CA ILE A 20 -9.32 0.82 3.04
C ILE A 20 -9.67 2.28 2.71
N PRO A 21 -9.46 3.26 3.62
CA PRO A 21 -9.70 4.66 3.28
C PRO A 21 -8.81 5.17 2.14
N PHE A 22 -7.54 4.75 2.07
CA PHE A 22 -6.68 5.12 0.94
C PHE A 22 -7.12 4.49 -0.38
N LEU A 23 -7.62 3.25 -0.36
CA LEU A 23 -8.21 2.65 -1.56
C LEU A 23 -9.45 3.43 -2.02
N ALA A 24 -10.33 3.83 -1.09
CA ALA A 24 -11.48 4.67 -1.42
C ALA A 24 -11.07 6.05 -1.96
N LEU A 25 -10.06 6.68 -1.34
CA LEU A 25 -9.50 7.95 -1.78
C LEU A 25 -8.88 7.84 -3.18
N ALA A 26 -8.10 6.79 -3.45
CA ALA A 26 -7.53 6.51 -4.76
C ALA A 26 -8.64 6.40 -5.82
N ARG A 27 -9.71 5.65 -5.55
CA ARG A 27 -10.86 5.54 -6.47
C ARG A 27 -11.48 6.91 -6.76
N GLN A 28 -11.64 7.76 -5.74
CA GLN A 28 -12.19 9.11 -5.90
C GLN A 28 -11.29 10.03 -6.72
N ILE A 29 -9.98 10.03 -6.44
CA ILE A 29 -9.02 10.86 -7.18
C ILE A 29 -8.96 10.40 -8.64
N GLN A 30 -8.86 9.10 -8.90
CA GLN A 30 -8.83 8.55 -10.25
C GLN A 30 -10.10 8.91 -11.04
N LYS A 31 -11.29 8.77 -10.42
CA LYS A 31 -12.58 9.13 -11.06
C LYS A 31 -12.67 10.62 -11.41
N ARG A 32 -12.05 11.51 -10.61
CA ARG A 32 -12.14 12.97 -10.80
C ARG A 32 -11.07 13.54 -11.73
N THR A 33 -9.89 12.93 -11.76
CA THR A 33 -8.71 13.51 -12.42
C THR A 33 -8.21 12.70 -13.61
N GLY A 34 -8.56 11.41 -13.68
CA GLY A 34 -7.98 10.47 -14.65
C GLY A 34 -6.53 10.07 -14.33
N PHE A 35 -5.95 10.52 -13.21
CA PHE A 35 -4.56 10.25 -12.89
C PHE A 35 -4.28 8.76 -12.72
N THR A 36 -3.07 8.34 -13.07
CA THR A 36 -2.58 7.02 -12.68
C THR A 36 -2.35 7.03 -11.18
N ILE A 37 -2.83 6.01 -10.47
CA ILE A 37 -2.61 5.88 -9.03
C ILE A 37 -1.98 4.54 -8.75
N THR A 38 -0.93 4.52 -7.94
CA THR A 38 -0.31 3.31 -7.41
C THR A 38 -0.38 3.32 -5.89
N ILE A 39 -0.93 2.27 -5.29
CA ILE A 39 -0.83 2.06 -3.84
C ILE A 39 0.34 1.11 -3.60
N ALA A 40 1.36 1.58 -2.89
CA ALA A 40 2.50 0.79 -2.49
C ALA A 40 2.34 0.33 -1.04
N ASN A 41 2.60 -0.95 -0.76
CA ASN A 41 2.57 -1.50 0.60
C ASN A 41 3.30 -2.85 0.66
N THR A 42 3.31 -3.48 1.83
CA THR A 42 3.91 -4.81 2.03
C THR A 42 3.15 -5.92 1.29
N PRO A 43 3.76 -7.09 1.06
CA PRO A 43 3.18 -8.15 0.23
C PRO A 43 1.79 -8.63 0.72
N LEU A 44 1.60 -8.85 2.02
CA LEU A 44 0.31 -9.30 2.55
C LEU A 44 -0.76 -8.21 2.45
N ASN A 45 -0.39 -6.95 2.68
CA ASN A 45 -1.31 -5.83 2.53
C ASN A 45 -1.71 -5.61 1.06
N ILE A 46 -0.79 -5.81 0.12
CA ILE A 46 -1.10 -5.77 -1.31
C ILE A 46 -2.00 -6.94 -1.72
N GLN A 47 -1.76 -8.14 -1.21
CA GLN A 47 -2.65 -9.28 -1.44
C GLN A 47 -4.08 -9.00 -0.92
N TYR A 48 -4.19 -8.44 0.28
CA TYR A 48 -5.47 -7.99 0.85
C TYR A 48 -6.19 -6.97 -0.04
N LEU A 49 -5.47 -5.96 -0.54
CA LEU A 49 -6.03 -4.96 -1.45
C LEU A 49 -6.45 -5.56 -2.80
N ARG A 50 -5.66 -6.47 -3.38
CA ARG A 50 -6.05 -7.20 -4.61
C ARG A 50 -7.39 -7.91 -4.42
N ASN A 51 -7.52 -8.67 -3.33
CA ASN A 51 -8.76 -9.38 -3.03
C ASN A 51 -9.94 -8.42 -2.87
N THR A 52 -9.75 -7.30 -2.18
CA THR A 52 -10.78 -6.27 -1.97
C THR A 52 -11.21 -5.60 -3.28
N ILE A 53 -10.27 -5.39 -4.21
CA ILE A 53 -10.57 -4.85 -5.54
C ILE A 53 -11.36 -5.87 -6.35
N SER A 54 -10.92 -7.14 -6.38
CA SER A 54 -11.57 -8.21 -7.14
C SER A 54 -13.00 -8.52 -6.69
N THR A 55 -13.36 -8.27 -5.42
CA THR A 55 -14.72 -8.47 -4.91
C THR A 55 -15.65 -7.29 -5.18
N THR A 56 -15.13 -6.15 -5.64
CA THR A 56 -15.96 -4.97 -5.99
C THR A 56 -16.39 -5.07 -7.46
N SER A 57 -17.65 -4.76 -7.76
CA SER A 57 -18.19 -4.75 -9.13
C SER A 57 -17.67 -3.61 -10.02
N GLU A 58 -16.95 -2.65 -9.42
CA GLU A 58 -16.45 -1.46 -10.09
C GLU A 58 -15.03 -1.72 -10.64
N PRO A 59 -14.82 -1.66 -11.97
CA PRO A 59 -13.48 -1.76 -12.53
C PRO A 59 -12.62 -0.60 -12.01
N SER A 60 -11.44 -0.94 -11.48
CA SER A 60 -10.49 0.02 -10.93
C SER A 60 -9.14 -0.17 -11.58
N ASN A 61 -8.60 0.91 -12.16
CA ASN A 61 -7.27 0.94 -12.75
C ASN A 61 -6.20 1.36 -11.72
N ILE A 62 -6.45 1.09 -10.44
CA ILE A 62 -5.48 1.35 -9.38
C ILE A 62 -4.39 0.29 -9.47
N ARG A 63 -3.15 0.74 -9.63
CA ARG A 63 -1.98 -0.14 -9.62
C ARG A 63 -1.60 -0.44 -8.17
N LEU A 64 -1.06 -1.64 -7.95
CA LEU A 64 -0.58 -2.08 -6.64
C LEU A 64 0.90 -2.44 -6.76
N ALA A 65 1.72 -1.96 -5.83
CA ALA A 65 3.15 -2.22 -5.80
C ALA A 65 3.57 -2.81 -4.46
N GLU A 66 4.30 -3.92 -4.50
CA GLU A 66 4.82 -4.58 -3.30
C GLU A 66 6.15 -3.95 -2.89
N LEU A 67 6.25 -3.60 -1.62
CA LEU A 67 7.47 -3.18 -0.96
C LEU A 67 8.01 -4.40 -0.18
N PRO A 68 9.25 -4.84 -0.43
CA PRO A 68 9.83 -5.96 0.29
C PRO A 68 9.76 -5.71 1.81
N PHE A 69 9.12 -6.65 2.51
CA PHE A 69 8.96 -6.62 3.95
C PHE A 69 8.82 -8.05 4.46
N SER A 70 9.41 -8.33 5.62
CA SER A 70 9.32 -9.61 6.31
C SER A 70 9.14 -9.32 7.79
N SER A 71 8.01 -9.74 8.36
CA SER A 71 7.72 -9.57 9.80
C SER A 71 8.80 -10.20 10.68
N SER A 72 9.33 -11.36 10.28
CA SER A 72 10.35 -12.09 11.02
C SER A 72 11.69 -11.37 11.11
N ASP A 73 12.03 -10.53 10.13
CA ASP A 73 13.29 -9.75 10.11
C ASP A 73 13.28 -8.65 11.18
N HIS A 74 12.09 -8.33 11.71
CA HIS A 74 11.84 -7.28 12.69
C HIS A 74 11.38 -7.81 14.05
N GLY A 75 11.44 -9.12 14.28
CA GLY A 75 10.97 -9.74 15.53
C GLY A 75 9.45 -9.70 15.71
N LEU A 76 8.70 -9.39 14.66
CA LEU A 76 7.24 -9.43 14.68
C LEU A 76 6.74 -10.87 14.57
N THR A 77 5.51 -11.09 15.01
CA THR A 77 4.82 -12.37 14.80
C THR A 77 4.84 -12.74 13.31
N PRO A 78 5.15 -13.99 12.92
CA PRO A 78 5.20 -14.36 11.51
C PRO A 78 3.89 -14.08 10.79
N ASN A 79 4.00 -13.59 9.55
CA ASN A 79 2.86 -13.22 8.69
C ASN A 79 1.97 -12.10 9.27
N THR A 80 2.50 -11.23 10.13
CA THR A 80 1.80 -10.02 10.59
C THR A 80 2.44 -8.77 10.00
N GLU A 81 1.81 -8.24 8.97
CA GLU A 81 2.27 -7.02 8.28
C GLU A 81 1.31 -5.85 8.46
N ASN A 82 0.31 -5.99 9.34
CA ASN A 82 -0.57 -4.91 9.72
C ASN A 82 -1.12 -5.10 11.13
N THR A 83 -1.85 -4.09 11.61
CA THR A 83 -2.39 -4.03 12.96
C THR A 83 -3.61 -4.92 13.24
N GLU A 84 -4.14 -5.68 12.27
CA GLU A 84 -5.40 -6.45 12.43
C GLU A 84 -5.22 -7.64 13.38
N ILE A 85 -4.12 -8.38 13.24
CA ILE A 85 -3.81 -9.59 14.01
C ILE A 85 -2.52 -9.47 14.83
N LEU A 86 -1.92 -8.29 14.86
CA LEU A 86 -0.68 -8.04 15.58
C LEU A 86 -0.94 -7.93 17.10
N PRO A 87 -0.16 -8.61 17.96
CA PRO A 87 -0.22 -8.39 19.40
C PRO A 87 0.02 -6.92 19.76
N LEU A 88 -0.76 -6.37 20.69
CA LEU A 88 -0.69 -4.95 21.07
C LEU A 88 0.72 -4.49 21.48
N HIS A 89 1.49 -5.36 22.13
CA HIS A 89 2.85 -5.04 22.56
C HIS A 89 3.84 -4.88 21.40
N GLN A 90 3.53 -5.41 20.21
CA GLN A 90 4.36 -5.30 19.00
C GLN A 90 3.98 -4.11 18.11
N ILE A 91 2.98 -3.30 18.49
CA ILE A 91 2.58 -2.14 17.67
C ILE A 91 3.75 -1.19 17.46
N VAL A 92 4.52 -0.89 18.52
CA VAL A 92 5.71 -0.03 18.43
C VAL A 92 6.76 -0.64 17.48
N ASP A 93 6.97 -1.95 17.55
CA ASP A 93 7.89 -2.67 16.67
C ASP A 93 7.44 -2.59 15.20
N LEU A 94 6.14 -2.65 14.92
CA LEU A 94 5.59 -2.45 13.57
C LEU A 94 5.79 -1.00 13.07
N PHE A 95 5.62 -0.01 13.95
CA PHE A 95 5.92 1.38 13.61
C PHE A 95 7.41 1.56 13.29
N GLN A 96 8.29 0.95 14.08
CA GLN A 96 9.73 1.02 13.84
C GLN A 96 10.12 0.27 12.58
N SER A 97 9.56 -0.90 12.31
CA SER A 97 9.85 -1.67 11.10
C SER A 97 9.39 -0.95 9.83
N SER A 98 8.40 -0.05 9.90
CA SER A 98 7.96 0.72 8.73
C SER A 98 9.06 1.55 8.07
N VAL A 99 10.14 1.89 8.79
CA VAL A 99 11.29 2.62 8.23
C VAL A 99 12.18 1.73 7.35
N SER A 100 12.04 0.41 7.43
CA SER A 100 12.78 -0.55 6.59
C SER A 100 12.15 -0.74 5.21
N LEU A 101 10.91 -0.26 5.02
CA LEU A 101 10.23 -0.32 3.72
C LEU A 101 11.10 0.40 2.70
N GLN A 102 11.67 -0.38 1.77
CA GLN A 102 12.51 0.18 0.73
C GLN A 102 11.72 1.22 -0.06
N ALA A 103 12.38 2.34 -0.36
CA ALA A 103 11.75 3.42 -1.09
C ALA A 103 11.28 2.92 -2.47
N PRO A 104 9.99 3.08 -2.84
CA PRO A 104 9.53 2.81 -4.20
C PRO A 104 9.99 3.85 -5.23
N LEU A 105 10.74 4.88 -4.81
CA LEU A 105 11.08 6.05 -5.62
C LEU A 105 12.59 6.15 -5.85
N SER A 106 13.19 5.13 -6.46
CA SER A 106 14.43 5.41 -7.21
C SER A 106 14.03 6.21 -8.46
N PRO A 107 14.50 7.46 -8.65
CA PRO A 107 14.24 8.17 -9.89
C PRO A 107 14.84 7.39 -11.08
N PRO A 108 14.25 7.48 -12.29
CA PRO A 108 14.83 6.86 -13.46
C PRO A 108 16.27 7.34 -13.63
N ARG A 109 17.21 6.39 -13.75
CA ARG A 109 18.62 6.72 -13.99
C ARG A 109 18.71 7.50 -15.31
N LEU A 110 19.26 8.70 -15.24
CA LEU A 110 19.68 9.52 -16.39
C LEU A 110 20.75 8.79 -17.21
#